data_AF-A0A9D8MRC8-F1
#
_entry.id   AF-A0A9D8MRC8-F1
#
_cell.length_a   1.000
_cell.length_b   1.000
_cell.length_c   1.000
_cell.angle_alpha   90.00
_cell.angle_beta   90.00
_cell.angle_gamma   90.00
#
_symmetry.space_group_name_H-M   'P 1'
#
loop_
_entity.id
_entity.type
_entity.pdbx_description
1 polymer ?
#
loop_
_entity_poly.entity_id
_entity_poly.type
_entity_poly.pdbx_seq_one_letter_code
_entity_poly.pdbx_strand_id
1 'polypeptide(L)' 'AENDHAFFGNEDYSREELVAELGSAMICNAVGMDCEKAFKNSVAYIQSWLKALKNDNKMIVWAASRAEKAAKYIMNVQD' A
#
# COMPACT_ATOMS: atom_id res chain seq x y z
N ALA A 1 -3.81 -15.06 27.20
CA ALA A 1 -3.06 -15.26 25.94
C ALA A 1 -3.41 -14.06 25.07
N GLU A 2 -2.86 -12.92 25.46
CA GLU A 2 -1.61 -12.33 24.93
C GLU A 2 -1.88 -11.62 23.61
N ASN A 3 -1.84 -10.28 23.72
CA ASN A 3 -2.00 -9.32 22.65
C ASN A 3 -0.97 -9.60 21.55
N ASP A 4 -1.44 -10.12 20.44
CA ASP A 4 -0.67 -10.28 19.20
C ASP A 4 -0.57 -8.92 18.52
N HIS A 5 0.19 -8.01 19.13
CA HIS A 5 0.59 -6.77 18.50
C HIS A 5 1.58 -7.13 17.39
N ALA A 6 1.08 -7.12 16.15
CA ALA A 6 1.89 -7.24 14.94
C ALA A 6 3.14 -6.36 15.07
N PHE A 7 4.29 -7.03 15.24
CA PHE A 7 5.58 -6.37 15.40
C PHE A 7 5.96 -5.67 14.09
N PHE A 8 6.35 -4.39 14.20
CA PHE A 8 6.87 -3.61 13.08
C PHE A 8 8.03 -4.38 12.42
N GLY A 9 7.87 -4.77 11.15
CA GLY A 9 8.87 -5.54 10.39
C GLY A 9 8.57 -7.03 10.19
N ASN A 10 7.41 -7.56 10.59
CA ASN A 10 6.93 -8.87 10.12
C ASN A 10 6.52 -8.77 8.64
N GLU A 11 6.80 -9.81 7.84
CA GLU A 11 6.48 -9.88 6.41
C GLU A 11 4.98 -9.69 6.13
N ASP A 12 4.10 -10.20 7.00
CA ASP A 12 2.65 -10.00 6.87
C ASP A 12 2.24 -8.55 7.18
N TYR A 13 2.88 -7.92 8.17
CA TYR A 13 2.70 -6.50 8.47
C TYR A 13 3.16 -5.61 7.28
N SER A 14 4.28 -5.96 6.65
CA SER A 14 4.78 -5.28 5.45
C SER A 14 3.86 -5.42 4.23
N ARG A 15 3.05 -6.48 4.13
CA ARG A 15 2.07 -6.66 3.03
C ARG A 15 0.85 -5.76 3.21
N GLU A 16 0.33 -5.66 4.42
CA GLU A 16 -0.82 -4.78 4.72
C GLU A 16 -0.46 -3.30 4.58
N GLU A 17 0.74 -2.91 5.01
CA GLU A 17 1.25 -1.55 4.79
C GLU A 17 1.35 -1.20 3.31
N LEU A 18 1.85 -2.12 2.47
CA LEU A 18 1.94 -1.90 1.02
C LEU A 18 0.55 -1.67 0.41
N VAL A 19 -0.46 -2.44 0.81
CA VAL A 19 -1.84 -2.26 0.34
C VAL A 19 -2.39 -0.90 0.78
N ALA A 20 -2.18 -0.53 2.05
CA ALA A 20 -2.65 0.74 2.59
C ALA A 20 -2.00 1.94 1.89
N GLU A 21 -0.69 1.89 1.66
CA GLU A 21 0.07 2.96 1.04
C GLU A 21 -0.32 3.14 -0.44
N LEU A 22 -0.40 2.05 -1.20
CA LEU A 22 -0.90 2.08 -2.59
C LEU A 22 -2.34 2.61 -2.65
N GLY A 23 -3.22 2.18 -1.74
CA GLY A 23 -4.61 2.64 -1.69
C GLY A 23 -4.69 4.14 -1.41
N SER A 24 -3.89 4.63 -0.47
CA SER A 24 -3.83 6.06 -0.14
C SER A 24 -3.35 6.90 -1.33
N ALA A 25 -2.34 6.42 -2.07
CA ALA A 25 -1.82 7.10 -3.26
C ALA A 25 -2.85 7.14 -4.40
N MET A 26 -3.58 6.03 -4.63
CA MET A 26 -4.67 5.98 -5.60
C MET A 26 -5.78 6.98 -5.28
N ILE A 27 -6.21 7.05 -4.02
CA ILE A 27 -7.24 8.01 -3.58
C ILE A 27 -6.75 9.44 -3.74
N CYS A 28 -5.56 9.78 -3.22
CA CYS A 28 -4.95 11.11 -3.37
C CYS A 28 -4.97 11.57 -4.83
N ASN A 29 -4.55 10.70 -5.74
CA ASN A 29 -4.55 10.97 -7.17
C ASN A 29 -5.98 11.14 -7.73
N ALA A 30 -6.93 10.29 -7.32
CA ALA A 30 -8.32 10.34 -7.80
C ALA A 30 -9.07 11.60 -7.37
N VAL A 31 -8.79 12.15 -6.18
CA VAL A 31 -9.42 13.38 -5.68
C VAL A 31 -8.67 14.66 -6.06
N GLY A 32 -7.54 14.55 -6.75
CA GLY A 32 -6.69 15.69 -7.11
C GLY A 32 -6.00 16.35 -5.91
N MET A 33 -5.81 15.61 -4.81
CA MET A 33 -5.08 16.11 -3.64
C MET A 33 -3.58 16.04 -3.89
N ASP A 34 -2.90 17.17 -3.73
CA ASP A 34 -1.45 17.21 -3.76
C ASP A 34 -0.88 16.57 -2.49
N CYS A 35 -0.51 15.30 -2.62
CA CYS A 35 0.07 14.48 -1.57
C CYS A 35 1.61 14.43 -1.69
N GLU A 36 2.27 15.48 -2.21
CA GLU A 36 3.72 15.54 -2.44
C GLU A 36 4.57 15.11 -1.23
N LYS A 37 4.17 15.50 -0.01
CA LYS A 37 4.84 15.10 1.23
C LYS A 37 4.66 13.62 1.55
N ALA A 38 3.48 13.06 1.27
CA ALA A 38 3.22 11.63 1.47
C ALA A 38 4.01 10.80 0.45
N PHE A 39 4.02 11.22 -0.82
CA PHE A 39 4.80 10.58 -1.89
C PHE A 39 6.31 10.58 -1.61
N LYS A 40 6.88 11.67 -1.07
CA LYS A 40 8.30 11.71 -0.70
C LYS A 40 8.66 10.72 0.41
N ASN A 41 7.76 10.50 1.38
CA ASN A 41 7.93 9.43 2.37
C ASN A 41 7.77 8.05 1.73
N SER A 42 6.85 7.91 0.77
CA SER A 42 6.65 6.67 -0.01
C SER A 42 7.84 6.29 -0.88
N VAL A 43 8.64 7.23 -1.37
CA VAL A 43 9.83 6.92 -2.19
C VAL A 43 10.87 6.09 -1.42
N ALA A 44 11.04 6.35 -0.12
CA ALA A 44 11.92 5.53 0.73
C ALA A 44 11.39 4.09 0.85
N TYR A 45 10.07 3.92 0.95
CA TYR A 45 9.40 2.62 0.96
C TYR A 45 9.46 1.92 -0.40
N ILE A 46 9.29 2.65 -1.51
CA ILE A 46 9.43 2.11 -2.89
C ILE A 46 10.83 1.58 -3.15
N GLN A 47 11.89 2.20 -2.61
CA GLN A 47 13.24 1.64 -2.70
C GLN A 47 13.41 0.35 -1.89
N SER A 48 12.80 0.29 -0.71
CA SER A 48 12.69 -0.93 0.09
C SER A 48 11.93 -2.03 -0.67
N TRP A 49 10.82 -1.66 -1.32
CA TRP A 49 9.98 -2.54 -2.11
C TRP A 49 10.68 -2.98 -3.38
N LEU A 50 11.49 -2.17 -4.05
CA LEU A 50 12.27 -2.57 -5.24
C LEU A 50 13.09 -3.85 -5.00
N LYS A 51 13.57 -4.07 -3.77
CA LYS A 51 14.24 -5.31 -3.39
C LYS A 51 13.27 -6.48 -3.18
N ALA A 52 12.13 -6.23 -2.54
CA ALA A 52 11.06 -7.23 -2.37
C ALA A 52 10.40 -7.63 -3.71
N LEU A 53 10.14 -6.65 -4.58
CA LEU A 53 9.63 -6.77 -5.94
C LEU A 53 10.53 -7.62 -6.81
N LYS A 54 11.86 -7.41 -6.74
CA LYS A 54 12.83 -8.26 -7.44
C LYS A 54 12.74 -9.73 -7.02
N ASN A 55 12.33 -10.00 -5.79
CA ASN A 55 12.20 -11.36 -5.26
C ASN A 55 10.80 -11.96 -5.50
N ASP A 56 9.74 -11.13 -5.55
CA ASP A 56 8.38 -11.58 -5.79
C ASP A 56 7.51 -10.54 -6.53
N ASN A 57 7.52 -10.63 -7.86
CA ASN A 57 6.68 -9.80 -8.73
C ASN A 57 5.17 -10.10 -8.61
N LYS A 58 4.74 -11.20 -7.98
CA LYS A 58 3.30 -11.49 -7.79
C LYS A 58 2.73 -10.71 -6.62
N MET A 59 3.55 -10.46 -5.59
CA MET A 59 3.15 -9.74 -4.39
C MET A 59 2.69 -8.31 -4.70
N ILE A 60 3.30 -7.62 -5.67
CA ILE A 60 2.88 -6.27 -6.06
C ILE A 60 1.57 -6.23 -6.84
N VAL A 61 1.37 -7.20 -7.73
CA VAL A 61 0.10 -7.30 -8.47
C VAL A 61 -1.03 -7.59 -7.48
N TRP A 62 -0.79 -8.50 -6.54
CA TRP A 62 -1.73 -8.80 -5.47
C TRP A 62 -2.04 -7.58 -4.60
N ALA A 63 -1.01 -6.82 -4.19
CA ALA A 63 -1.18 -5.64 -3.35
C ALA A 63 -1.91 -4.52 -4.10
N ALA A 64 -1.56 -4.29 -5.37
CA ALA A 64 -2.22 -3.31 -6.22
C ALA A 64 -3.71 -3.63 -6.45
N SER A 65 -4.07 -4.90 -6.72
CA SER A 65 -5.47 -5.30 -6.87
C SER A 65 -6.28 -5.10 -5.59
N ARG A 66 -5.69 -5.35 -4.42
CA ARG A 66 -6.36 -5.10 -3.13
C ARG A 66 -6.49 -3.61 -2.83
N ALA A 67 -5.43 -2.85 -3.09
CA ALA A 67 -5.43 -1.39 -2.94
C ALA A 67 -6.49 -0.73 -3.84
N GLU A 68 -6.61 -1.16 -5.09
CA GLU A 68 -7.64 -0.68 -6.02
C GLU A 68 -9.04 -0.96 -5.46
N LYS A 69 -9.31 -2.19 -5.01
CA LYS A 69 -10.60 -2.56 -4.44
C LYS A 69 -10.95 -1.70 -3.21
N ALA A 70 -9.97 -1.47 -2.33
CA ALA A 70 -10.14 -0.61 -1.15
C ALA A 70 -10.41 0.84 -1.55
N ALA A 71 -9.66 1.38 -2.51
CA ALA A 71 -9.83 2.73 -3.01
C ALA A 71 -11.20 2.93 -3.67
N LYS A 72 -11.65 1.99 -4.52
CA LYS A 72 -12.99 2.00 -5.12
C LYS A 72 -14.10 1.99 -4.06
N TYR A 73 -13.95 1.15 -3.03
CA TYR A 73 -14.88 1.09 -1.92
C TYR A 73 -14.98 2.43 -1.18
N ILE A 74 -13.85 3.04 -0.82
CA ILE A 74 -13.80 4.34 -0.14
C ILE A 74 -14.40 5.45 -1.01
N MET A 75 -14.11 5.43 -2.30
CA MET A 75 -14.60 6.42 -3.26
C MET A 75 -16.05 6.17 -3.71
N ASN A 76 -16.69 5.10 -3.23
CA ASN A 76 -18.01 4.64 -3.64
C ASN A 76 -18.16 4.52 -5.17
N VAL A 77 -17.12 4.05 -5.84
CA VAL A 77 -17.13 3.77 -7.28
C VAL A 77 -17.56 2.31 -7.46
N GLN A 78 -18.73 2.10 -8.06
CA GLN A 78 -19.21 0.77 -8.46
C GLN A 78 -18.81 0.51 -9.92
N ASP A 79 -18.36 -0.70 -10.21
CA ASP A 79 -17.99 -1.16 -11.57
C ASP A 79 -19.19 -1.14 -12.52
#